data_AF-A0A972NGS2-F1
#
_entry.id   AF-A0A972NGS2-F1
#
_cell.length_a   1.000
_cell.length_b   1.000
_cell.length_c   1.000
_cell.angle_alpha   90.00
_cell.angle_beta   90.00
_cell.angle_gamma   90.00
#
_symmetry.space_group_name_H-M   'P 1'
#
loop_
_entity.id
_entity.type
_entity.pdbx_description
1 polymer ?
#
loop_
_entity_poly.entity_id
_entity_poly.type
_entity_poly.pdbx_seq_one_letter_code
_entity_poly.pdbx_strand_id
1 'polypeptide(L)'
;MWGELLKLICDKAQGRELFLLEADGELNWYGAPLSQVCSELPQDGKVSELVKAVRSKFSPVKGEGWVAYVDPYNCFADIYPADRPRYRNRWNPERPYDVNEHAYRIGFFGSKEEAYDLFYEIAKLLKKEKDLKFDVIYT
;
A
#
# COMPACT_ATOMS: atom_id res chain seq x y z
N MET A 1 -6.84 -11.78 -3.44
CA MET A 1 -5.54 -11.14 -3.73
C MET A 1 -5.27 -9.92 -2.86
N TRP A 2 -6.22 -9.00 -2.66
CA TRP A 2 -6.01 -7.79 -1.83
C TRP A 2 -5.47 -8.07 -0.42
N GLY A 3 -6.22 -8.82 0.39
CA GLY A 3 -5.83 -9.15 1.77
C GLY A 3 -4.61 -10.08 1.84
N GLU A 4 -4.51 -11.01 0.90
CA GLU A 4 -3.34 -11.90 0.78
C GLU A 4 -2.04 -11.13 0.49
N LEU A 5 -2.06 -10.18 -0.43
CA LEU A 5 -0.91 -9.33 -0.71
C LEU A 5 -0.59 -8.42 0.47
N LEU A 6 -1.61 -7.87 1.13
CA LEU A 6 -1.41 -7.10 2.36
C LEU A 6 -0.75 -7.94 3.45
N LYS A 7 -1.13 -9.22 3.59
CA LYS A 7 -0.51 -10.15 4.53
C LYS A 7 0.98 -10.37 4.20
N LEU A 8 1.33 -10.58 2.94
CA LEU A 8 2.74 -10.70 2.52
C LEU A 8 3.52 -9.41 2.81
N ILE A 9 2.91 -8.24 2.60
CA ILE A 9 3.50 -6.95 2.96
C ILE A 9 3.70 -6.86 4.47
N CYS A 10 2.71 -7.24 5.27
CA CYS A 10 2.81 -7.30 6.73
C CYS A 10 3.98 -8.16 7.22
N ASP A 11 4.15 -9.35 6.64
CA ASP A 11 5.22 -10.27 7.00
C ASP A 11 6.61 -9.72 6.63
N LYS A 12 6.73 -9.03 5.49
CA LYS A 12 8.00 -8.47 4.99
C LYS A 12 8.36 -7.10 5.57
N ALA A 13 7.37 -6.35 6.02
CA ALA A 13 7.56 -5.03 6.61
C ALA A 13 7.84 -5.05 8.13
N GLN A 14 7.96 -6.23 8.75
CA GLN A 14 8.22 -6.33 10.19
C GLN A 14 9.44 -5.51 10.61
N GLY A 15 9.28 -4.67 11.64
CA GLY A 15 10.33 -3.79 12.15
C GLY A 15 10.50 -2.48 11.37
N ARG A 16 9.66 -2.20 10.36
CA ARG A 16 9.65 -0.94 9.61
C ARG A 16 8.49 -0.06 10.03
N GLU A 17 8.73 1.24 10.10
CA GLU A 17 7.70 2.24 10.33
C GLU A 17 7.05 2.63 9.00
N LEU A 18 6.14 1.76 8.54
CA LEU A 18 5.33 1.99 7.34
C LEU A 18 3.87 2.23 7.71
N PHE A 19 3.13 2.75 6.75
CA PHE A 19 1.75 3.17 6.82
C PHE A 19 1.02 2.69 5.58
N LEU A 20 -0.24 2.34 5.78
CA LEU A 20 -1.20 2.24 4.70
C LEU A 20 -1.85 3.61 4.54
N LEU A 21 -1.85 4.16 3.32
CA LEU A 21 -1.97 5.60 3.08
C LEU A 21 -3.12 5.99 2.15
N GLU A 22 -3.71 7.16 2.43
CA GLU A 22 -4.51 7.99 1.51
C GLU A 22 -3.98 9.42 1.47
N ALA A 23 -4.28 10.15 0.40
CA ALA A 23 -4.09 11.59 0.35
C ALA A 23 -5.24 12.31 -0.35
N ASP A 24 -5.46 13.57 0.05
CA ASP A 24 -6.38 14.47 -0.63
C ASP A 24 -5.76 15.10 -1.90
N GLY A 25 -6.47 16.03 -2.53
CA GLY A 25 -6.01 16.72 -3.74
C GLY A 25 -4.79 17.63 -3.54
N GLU A 26 -4.52 18.04 -2.31
CA GLU A 26 -3.40 18.92 -1.92
C GLU A 26 -2.21 18.16 -1.34
N LEU A 27 -2.30 16.82 -1.31
CA LEU A 27 -1.32 15.91 -0.74
C LEU A 27 -1.21 16.00 0.79
N ASN A 28 -2.30 16.34 1.47
CA ASN A 28 -2.40 16.08 2.89
C ASN A 28 -2.59 14.56 3.07
N TRP A 29 -1.62 13.93 3.72
CA TRP A 29 -1.58 12.48 3.90
C TRP A 29 -2.30 12.03 5.17
N TYR A 30 -2.95 10.87 5.05
CA TYR A 30 -3.63 10.19 6.14
C TYR A 30 -3.23 8.73 6.10
N GLY A 31 -2.89 8.16 7.25
CA GLY A 31 -2.39 6.80 7.29
C GLY A 31 -2.74 6.06 8.57
N ALA A 32 -2.72 4.74 8.45
CA ALA A 32 -2.73 3.81 9.58
C ALA A 32 -1.36 3.14 9.63
N PRO A 33 -0.69 3.09 10.79
CA PRO A 33 0.55 2.33 10.94
C PRO A 33 0.34 0.89 10.48
N LEU A 34 1.24 0.41 9.62
CA LEU A 34 1.14 -0.92 9.06
C LEU A 34 1.19 -1.98 10.17
N SER A 35 2.01 -1.78 11.20
CA SER A 35 2.04 -2.63 12.39
C SER A 35 0.67 -2.81 13.05
N GLN A 36 -0.14 -1.74 13.12
CA GLN A 36 -1.50 -1.77 13.66
C GLN A 36 -2.47 -2.49 12.71
N VAL A 37 -2.38 -2.20 11.41
CA VAL A 37 -3.18 -2.88 10.37
C VAL A 37 -2.94 -4.39 10.37
N CYS A 38 -1.68 -4.79 10.51
CA CYS A 38 -1.25 -6.19 10.46
C CYS A 38 -1.68 -7.00 11.70
N SER A 39 -1.74 -6.37 12.88
CA SER A 39 -2.11 -7.04 14.13
C SER A 39 -3.63 -7.06 14.38
N GLU A 40 -4.37 -6.07 13.90
CA GLU A 40 -5.77 -5.87 14.29
C GLU A 40 -6.79 -6.29 13.23
N LEU A 41 -6.41 -6.45 11.96
CA LEU A 41 -7.36 -6.73 10.87
C LEU A 41 -7.25 -8.17 10.35
N PRO A 42 -8.36 -8.91 10.21
CA PRO A 42 -8.36 -10.24 9.60
C PRO A 42 -8.18 -10.14 8.08
N GLN A 43 -6.99 -10.45 7.57
CA GLN A 43 -6.64 -10.29 6.14
C GLN A 43 -7.34 -11.30 5.20
N ASP A 44 -8.09 -12.25 5.76
CA ASP A 44 -8.95 -13.21 5.05
C ASP A 44 -10.41 -12.74 4.92
N GLY A 45 -10.75 -11.56 5.46
CA GLY A 45 -12.07 -10.95 5.35
C GLY A 45 -12.45 -10.46 3.95
N LYS A 46 -13.71 -10.02 3.79
CA LYS A 46 -14.15 -9.40 2.54
C LYS A 46 -13.37 -8.11 2.29
N VAL A 47 -12.97 -7.87 1.04
CA VAL A 47 -12.18 -6.68 0.67
C VAL A 47 -12.87 -5.38 1.08
N SER A 48 -14.19 -5.29 0.90
CA SER A 48 -14.97 -4.12 1.29
C SER A 48 -14.97 -3.87 2.81
N GLU A 49 -14.94 -4.93 3.63
CA GLU A 49 -14.84 -4.84 5.09
C GLU A 49 -13.42 -4.43 5.51
N LEU A 50 -12.39 -5.02 4.88
CA LEU A 50 -10.99 -4.67 5.09
C LEU A 50 -10.70 -3.21 4.77
N VAL A 51 -11.15 -2.72 3.61
CA VAL A 51 -10.98 -1.31 3.21
C VAL A 51 -11.64 -0.38 4.22
N LYS A 52 -12.88 -0.67 4.65
CA LYS A 52 -13.56 0.13 5.69
C LYS A 52 -12.79 0.11 7.02
N ALA A 53 -12.29 -1.04 7.44
CA ALA A 53 -11.59 -1.20 8.71
C ALA A 53 -10.19 -0.55 8.72
N VAL A 54 -9.52 -0.50 7.56
CA VAL A 54 -8.29 0.26 7.38
C VAL A 54 -8.57 1.76 7.44
N ARG A 55 -9.56 2.24 6.67
CA ARG A 55 -9.87 3.67 6.60
C ARG A 55 -10.32 4.26 7.94
N SER A 56 -10.98 3.48 8.80
CA SER A 56 -11.37 3.92 10.14
C SER A 56 -10.20 4.14 11.10
N LYS A 57 -8.99 3.68 10.74
CA LYS A 57 -7.75 3.85 11.52
C LYS A 57 -6.89 5.01 11.03
N PHE A 58 -7.30 5.71 9.98
CA PHE A 58 -6.48 6.78 9.42
C PHE A 58 -6.44 8.00 10.32
N SER A 59 -5.22 8.49 10.50
CA SER A 59 -4.91 9.76 11.15
C SER A 59 -4.00 10.58 10.25
N PRO A 60 -3.98 11.92 10.39
CA PRO A 60 -3.03 12.75 9.66
C PRO A 60 -1.59 12.30 9.90
N VAL A 61 -0.80 12.21 8.84
CA VAL A 61 0.62 11.82 8.88
C VAL A 61 1.44 12.76 8.01
N LYS A 62 2.71 12.94 8.36
CA LYS A 62 3.62 13.77 7.57
C LYS A 62 4.07 12.98 6.33
N GLY A 63 3.72 13.47 5.15
CA GLY A 63 4.10 12.85 3.88
C GLY A 63 5.56 13.09 3.52
N GLU A 64 6.43 12.09 3.66
CA GLU A 64 7.83 12.18 3.26
C GLU A 64 8.35 10.87 2.61
N GLY A 65 9.51 10.91 1.98
CA GLY A 65 10.11 9.72 1.37
C GLY A 65 9.34 9.15 0.18
N TRP A 66 9.20 7.82 0.13
CA TRP A 66 8.68 7.08 -1.02
C TRP A 66 7.40 6.30 -0.67
N VAL A 67 6.53 6.18 -1.67
CA VAL A 67 5.26 5.47 -1.59
C VAL A 67 5.18 4.46 -2.73
N ALA A 68 4.65 3.29 -2.43
CA ALA A 68 4.28 2.29 -3.41
C ALA A 68 2.75 2.28 -3.58
N TYR A 69 2.27 2.57 -4.78
CA TYR A 69 0.91 2.21 -5.18
C TYR A 69 0.90 0.71 -5.47
N VAL A 70 -0.02 -0.01 -4.84
CA VAL A 70 -0.17 -1.46 -4.97
C VAL A 70 -1.52 -1.74 -5.60
N ASP A 71 -1.51 -2.44 -6.73
CA ASP A 71 -2.69 -2.99 -7.38
C ASP A 71 -2.62 -4.52 -7.30
N PRO A 72 -3.28 -5.12 -6.29
CA PRO A 72 -3.26 -6.57 -6.13
C PRO A 72 -3.94 -7.32 -7.27
N TYR A 73 -4.87 -6.70 -7.99
CA TYR A 73 -5.63 -7.38 -9.06
C TYR A 73 -4.83 -7.43 -10.36
N ASN A 74 -4.14 -6.33 -10.67
CA ASN A 74 -3.24 -6.24 -11.82
C ASN A 74 -1.82 -6.72 -11.50
N CYS A 75 -1.57 -7.18 -10.27
CA CYS A 75 -0.31 -7.75 -9.81
C CYS A 75 0.90 -6.83 -10.05
N PHE A 76 0.82 -5.58 -9.62
CA PHE A 76 1.97 -4.70 -9.65
C PHE A 76 2.05 -3.73 -8.47
N ALA A 77 3.26 -3.23 -8.24
CA ALA A 77 3.50 -2.06 -7.42
C ALA A 77 4.28 -1.02 -8.22
N ASP A 78 3.87 0.26 -8.17
CA ASP A 78 4.63 1.39 -8.71
C ASP A 78 5.12 2.27 -7.56
N ILE A 79 6.44 2.46 -7.50
CA ILE A 79 7.16 3.19 -6.46
C ILE A 79 7.49 4.59 -6.96
N TYR A 80 7.07 5.61 -6.21
CA TYR A 80 7.27 7.02 -6.54
C TYR A 80 7.44 7.88 -5.29
N PRO A 81 8.00 9.11 -5.41
CA PRO A 81 8.10 10.06 -4.31
C PRO A 81 6.74 10.49 -3.76
N ALA A 82 6.61 10.62 -2.43
CA ALA A 82 5.36 11.00 -1.76
C ALA A 82 4.82 12.39 -2.19
N ASP A 83 5.68 13.28 -2.70
CA ASP A 83 5.31 14.61 -3.20
C ASP A 83 4.82 14.59 -4.67
N ARG A 84 4.88 13.44 -5.35
CA ARG A 84 4.49 13.27 -6.76
C ARG A 84 3.58 12.06 -6.96
N PRO A 85 2.42 11.99 -6.27
CA PRO A 85 1.60 10.80 -6.32
C PRO A 85 0.95 10.58 -7.68
N ARG A 86 0.77 9.30 -7.98
CA ARG A 86 0.22 8.79 -9.23
C ARG A 86 -1.12 8.10 -9.02
N TYR A 87 -1.80 7.78 -10.12
CA TYR A 87 -3.03 7.00 -10.13
C TYR A 87 -4.16 7.63 -9.30
N ARG A 88 -4.63 8.80 -9.76
CA ARG A 88 -5.78 9.49 -9.16
C ARG A 88 -7.08 8.75 -9.41
N ASN A 89 -7.85 8.51 -8.37
CA ASN A 89 -9.25 8.14 -8.43
C ASN A 89 -10.09 9.35 -8.86
N ARG A 90 -10.51 9.37 -10.12
CA ARG A 90 -11.34 10.47 -10.67
C ARG A 90 -12.74 10.54 -10.05
N TRP A 91 -13.18 9.47 -9.41
CA TRP A 91 -14.51 9.36 -8.79
C TRP A 91 -14.51 9.82 -7.33
N ASN A 92 -13.34 10.10 -6.75
CA ASN A 92 -13.20 10.62 -5.39
C ASN A 92 -12.35 11.89 -5.39
N PRO A 93 -12.93 13.06 -5.73
CA PRO A 93 -12.16 14.30 -5.86
C PRO A 93 -11.55 14.78 -4.54
N GLU A 94 -12.22 14.49 -3.42
CA GLU A 94 -11.77 14.86 -2.07
C GLU A 94 -10.58 14.02 -1.62
N ARG A 95 -10.56 12.73 -1.97
CA ARG A 95 -9.49 11.78 -1.66
C ARG A 95 -9.05 11.05 -2.94
N PRO A 96 -8.36 11.75 -3.87
CA PRO A 96 -8.02 11.18 -5.17
C PRO A 96 -6.94 10.10 -5.07
N TYR A 97 -6.24 9.97 -3.95
CA TYR A 97 -5.26 8.92 -3.71
C TYR A 97 -5.76 7.94 -2.65
N ASP A 98 -7.06 7.64 -2.68
CA ASP A 98 -7.73 6.78 -1.70
C ASP A 98 -7.26 5.32 -1.72
N VAL A 99 -7.63 4.63 -0.63
CA VAL A 99 -7.57 3.18 -0.49
C VAL A 99 -8.95 2.68 -0.83
N ASN A 100 -9.00 1.78 -1.79
CA ASN A 100 -10.24 1.26 -2.32
C ASN A 100 -10.13 -0.25 -2.54
N GLU A 101 -11.21 -0.84 -3.03
CA GLU A 101 -11.29 -2.28 -3.22
C GLU A 101 -10.32 -2.80 -4.29
N HIS A 102 -9.78 -1.93 -5.15
CA HIS A 102 -8.85 -2.30 -6.21
C HIS A 102 -7.39 -2.05 -5.86
N ALA A 103 -7.09 -1.04 -5.04
CA ALA A 103 -5.72 -0.63 -4.78
C ALA A 103 -5.55 0.09 -3.44
N TYR A 104 -4.29 0.16 -3.00
CA TYR A 104 -3.88 0.90 -1.81
C TYR A 104 -2.45 1.40 -1.96
N ARG A 105 -2.01 2.24 -1.01
CA ARG A 105 -0.65 2.76 -0.94
C ARG A 105 0.03 2.32 0.34
N ILE A 106 1.31 1.98 0.24
CA ILE A 106 2.20 1.72 1.36
C ILE A 106 3.36 2.70 1.28
N GLY A 107 3.69 3.38 2.38
CA GLY A 107 4.82 4.31 2.50
C GLY A 107 5.13 4.50 3.98
N PHE A 108 5.95 5.42 4.46
CA PHE A 108 6.84 6.37 3.83
C PHE A 108 8.25 5.77 3.85
N PHE A 109 8.61 5.00 2.82
CA PHE A 109 9.92 4.36 2.77
C PHE A 109 11.02 5.42 2.76
N GLY A 110 12.13 5.17 3.47
CA GLY A 110 13.24 6.12 3.56
C GLY A 110 13.98 6.28 2.24
N SER A 111 13.92 5.27 1.36
CA SER A 111 14.48 5.32 0.01
C SER A 111 13.65 4.51 -0.99
N LYS A 112 13.88 4.76 -2.27
CA LYS A 112 13.29 4.00 -3.37
C LYS A 112 13.75 2.54 -3.34
N GLU A 113 15.04 2.33 -3.08
CA GLU A 113 15.68 1.02 -3.01
C GLU A 113 15.05 0.18 -1.89
N GLU A 114 14.78 0.81 -0.74
CA GLU A 114 14.11 0.16 0.37
C GLU A 114 12.71 -0.35 -0.03
N ALA A 115 11.92 0.48 -0.72
CA ALA A 115 10.61 0.08 -1.23
C ALA A 115 10.74 -1.05 -2.26
N TYR A 116 11.68 -0.90 -3.21
CA TYR A 116 11.90 -1.87 -4.28
C TYR A 116 12.26 -3.24 -3.72
N ASP A 117 13.19 -3.31 -2.78
CA ASP A 117 13.66 -4.57 -2.20
C ASP A 117 12.50 -5.32 -1.51
N LEU A 118 11.65 -4.59 -0.75
CA LEU A 118 10.48 -5.19 -0.11
C LEU A 118 9.53 -5.80 -1.14
N PHE A 119 9.13 -5.04 -2.17
CA PHE A 119 8.19 -5.54 -3.17
C PHE A 119 8.81 -6.60 -4.09
N TYR A 120 10.11 -6.55 -4.34
CA TYR A 120 10.81 -7.54 -5.13
C TYR A 120 10.89 -8.89 -4.42
N GLU A 121 11.08 -8.91 -3.09
CA GLU A 121 10.96 -10.13 -2.30
C GLU A 121 9.55 -10.73 -2.36
N ILE A 122 8.52 -9.89 -2.26
CA ILE A 122 7.12 -10.32 -2.39
C ILE A 122 6.88 -10.91 -3.78
N ALA A 123 7.38 -10.27 -4.84
CA ALA A 123 7.26 -10.76 -6.21
C ALA A 123 7.90 -12.14 -6.40
N LYS A 124 9.07 -12.37 -5.79
CA LYS A 124 9.73 -13.70 -5.79
C LYS A 124 8.88 -14.75 -5.09
N LEU A 125 8.28 -14.42 -3.94
CA LEU A 125 7.42 -15.35 -3.20
C LEU A 125 6.15 -15.69 -3.99
N LEU A 126 5.47 -14.68 -4.54
CA LEU A 126 4.28 -14.89 -5.38
C LEU A 126 4.59 -15.77 -6.59
N LYS A 127 5.74 -15.57 -7.24
CA LYS A 127 6.16 -16.41 -8.36
C LYS A 127 6.45 -17.84 -7.91
N LYS A 128 7.12 -18.03 -6.78
CA LYS A 128 7.50 -19.35 -6.26
C LYS A 128 6.29 -20.16 -5.78
N GLU A 129 5.37 -19.53 -5.05
CA GLU A 129 4.30 -20.23 -4.33
C GLU A 129 3.01 -20.34 -5.15
N LYS A 130 2.78 -19.40 -6.07
CA LYS A 130 1.52 -19.27 -6.81
C LYS A 130 1.69 -19.19 -8.32
N ASP A 131 2.92 -19.30 -8.82
CA ASP A 131 3.28 -19.07 -10.22
C ASP A 131 2.85 -17.68 -10.75
N LEU A 132 2.61 -16.73 -9.85
CA LEU A 132 2.06 -15.41 -10.18
C LEU A 132 3.19 -14.41 -10.42
N LYS A 133 3.17 -13.75 -11.59
CA LYS A 133 4.08 -12.64 -11.86
C LYS A 133 3.55 -11.37 -11.18
N PHE A 134 4.40 -10.74 -10.37
CA PHE A 134 4.12 -9.44 -9.76
C PHE A 134 5.17 -8.43 -10.22
N ASP A 135 4.74 -7.38 -10.92
CA ASP A 135 5.63 -6.38 -11.50
C ASP A 135 5.96 -5.29 -10.49
N VAL A 136 7.25 -5.00 -10.30
CA VAL A 136 7.73 -3.92 -9.43
C VAL A 136 8.32 -2.83 -10.31
N ILE A 137 7.60 -1.72 -10.40
CA ILE A 137 7.91 -0.56 -11.22
C ILE A 137 8.41 0.54 -10.29
N TYR A 138 9.37 1.33 -10.75
CA TYR A 138 9.77 2.56 -10.08
C TYR A 138 9.95 3.65 -11.12
N THR A 139 9.66 4.89 -10.74
CA THR A 139 9.74 6.04 -11.65
C THR A 139 10.16 7.33 -10.98
#